data_AF-A0A1A8P4V5-F1
#
_entry.id   AF-A0A1A8P4V5-F1
#
_cell.length_a   1.000
_cell.length_b   1.000
_cell.length_c   1.000
_cell.angle_alpha   90.00
_cell.angle_beta   90.00
_cell.angle_gamma   90.00
#
_symmetry.space_group_name_H-M   'P 1'
#
loop_
_entity.id
_entity.type
_entity.pdbx_description
1 polymer ?
#
loop_
_entity_poly.entity_id
_entity_poly.type
_entity_poly.pdbx_seq_one_letter_code
_entity_poly.pdbx_strand_id
1 'polypeptide(L)'
;IDVTEVQIFIIIMYLLAAVGGSAFWQSLIPILNIQMKMIPALCTFLGAIFSCTNYFRVIFTGGVGKNGSTIAGTSVLSPVLHIGSVIILAMMIYKKSAVQLFEKHPCLYILAFGFVSAKITNKLVVAHMTKSEMHLHDLAFLGPGLLFLDQYFNSFVDEYLVLWIALIISLFDLVRYCVSVCNQIACHLHICVFKIKPYSVARPSPH
;
A
#
# COMPACT_ATOMS: atom_id res chain seq x y z
N ILE A 1 -11.22 -17.71 -0.37
CA ILE A 1 -11.47 -16.65 0.63
C ILE A 1 -12.03 -15.47 -0.13
N ASP A 2 -13.33 -15.25 0.00
CA ASP A 2 -14.01 -14.15 -0.65
C ASP A 2 -13.96 -12.88 0.22
N VAL A 3 -14.15 -11.72 -0.40
CA VAL A 3 -14.04 -10.40 0.24
C VAL A 3 -14.94 -10.28 1.48
N THR A 4 -16.12 -10.90 1.45
CA THR A 4 -17.09 -10.96 2.55
C THR A 4 -16.58 -11.76 3.75
N GLU A 5 -15.90 -12.88 3.52
CA GLU A 5 -15.35 -13.74 4.57
C GLU A 5 -14.26 -13.00 5.36
N VAL A 6 -13.39 -12.27 4.65
CA VAL A 6 -12.34 -11.43 5.26
C VAL A 6 -12.96 -10.28 6.05
N GLN A 7 -13.99 -9.63 5.50
CA GLN A 7 -14.65 -8.52 6.19
C GLN A 7 -15.34 -8.97 7.47
N ILE A 8 -16.04 -10.11 7.46
CA ILE A 8 -16.68 -10.68 8.66
C ILE A 8 -15.61 -10.99 9.73
N PHE A 9 -14.48 -11.59 9.34
CA PHE A 9 -13.38 -11.86 10.25
C PHE A 9 -12.83 -10.58 10.91
N ILE A 10 -12.60 -9.53 10.11
CA ILE A 10 -12.13 -8.23 10.60
C ILE A 10 -13.15 -7.60 11.57
N ILE A 11 -14.45 -7.66 11.25
CA ILE A 11 -15.52 -7.13 12.10
C ILE A 11 -15.53 -7.85 13.46
N ILE A 12 -15.44 -9.18 13.47
CA ILE A 12 -15.39 -9.97 14.70
C ILE A 12 -14.18 -9.58 15.56
N MET A 13 -13.00 -9.44 14.95
CA MET A 13 -11.79 -9.04 15.65
C MET A 13 -11.91 -7.64 16.27
N TYR A 14 -12.49 -6.68 15.56
CA TYR A 14 -12.74 -5.34 16.09
C TYR A 14 -13.79 -5.32 17.19
N LEU A 15 -14.86 -6.13 17.08
CA LEU A 15 -15.86 -6.27 18.14
C LEU A 15 -15.25 -6.86 19.41
N LEU A 16 -14.41 -7.90 19.29
CA LEU A 16 -13.65 -8.46 20.41
C LEU A 16 -12.76 -7.41 21.08
N ALA A 17 -12.07 -6.58 20.29
CA ALA A 17 -11.25 -5.49 20.81
C ALA A 17 -12.10 -4.40 21.50
N ALA A 18 -13.28 -4.09 20.98
CA ALA A 18 -14.18 -3.09 21.55
C ALA A 18 -14.79 -3.54 22.88
N VAL A 19 -15.20 -4.81 22.99
CA VAL A 19 -15.79 -5.37 24.21
C VAL A 19 -14.71 -5.68 25.27
N GLY A 20 -13.57 -6.23 24.86
CA GLY A 20 -12.50 -6.66 25.77
C GLY A 20 -11.51 -5.56 26.17
N GLY A 21 -11.48 -4.44 25.45
CA GLY A 21 -10.53 -3.36 25.68
C GLY A 21 -9.06 -3.80 25.58
N SER A 22 -8.14 -2.99 26.11
CA SER A 22 -6.71 -3.31 26.14
C SER A 22 -6.37 -4.48 27.08
N ALA A 23 -7.16 -4.69 28.13
CA ALA A 23 -6.95 -5.75 29.11
C ALA A 23 -7.11 -7.15 28.50
N PHE A 24 -8.04 -7.34 27.57
CA PHE A 24 -8.20 -8.61 26.85
C PHE A 24 -6.94 -9.01 26.08
N TRP A 25 -6.34 -8.07 25.35
CA TRP A 25 -5.13 -8.33 24.56
C TRP A 25 -3.85 -8.49 25.39
N GLN A 26 -3.83 -7.93 26.60
CA GLN A 26 -2.74 -8.06 27.56
C GLN A 26 -2.89 -9.26 28.49
N SER A 27 -4.06 -9.93 28.48
CA SER A 27 -4.27 -11.13 29.28
C SER A 27 -3.32 -12.25 28.85
N LEU A 28 -2.79 -12.96 29.85
CA LEU A 28 -1.91 -14.11 29.68
C LEU A 28 -2.78 -15.34 29.44
N ILE A 29 -2.49 -16.07 28.37
CA ILE A 29 -3.15 -17.35 28.11
C ILE A 29 -2.54 -18.39 29.06
N PRO A 30 -3.32 -18.99 29.96
CA PRO A 30 -2.79 -19.84 31.03
C PRO A 30 -2.08 -21.11 30.53
N ILE A 31 -2.27 -21.49 29.26
CA ILE A 31 -1.70 -22.72 28.67
C ILE A 31 -0.35 -22.46 28.00
N LEU A 32 -0.13 -21.27 27.42
CA LEU A 32 1.11 -20.94 26.68
C LEU A 32 1.98 -19.87 27.36
N ASN A 33 1.49 -19.17 28.39
CA ASN A 33 2.15 -18.04 29.04
C ASN A 33 2.59 -16.93 28.04
N ILE A 34 1.80 -16.75 26.98
CA ILE A 34 2.01 -15.73 25.95
C ILE A 34 0.83 -14.75 26.01
N GLN A 35 1.09 -13.47 25.74
CA GLN A 35 0.06 -12.42 25.66
C GLN A 35 -0.88 -12.65 24.48
N MET A 36 -2.20 -12.48 24.67
CA MET A 36 -3.22 -12.67 23.64
C MET A 36 -2.95 -11.93 22.32
N LYS A 37 -2.29 -10.76 22.37
CA LYS A 37 -1.87 -10.01 21.17
C LYS A 37 -0.95 -10.77 20.21
N MET A 38 -0.22 -11.79 20.70
CA MET A 38 0.69 -12.59 19.89
C MET A 38 -0.05 -13.60 19.02
N ILE A 39 -1.29 -13.98 19.37
CA ILE A 39 -2.07 -14.93 18.56
C ILE A 39 -2.42 -14.33 17.19
N PRO A 40 -3.06 -13.15 17.08
CA PRO A 40 -3.31 -12.52 15.78
C PRO A 40 -2.02 -12.25 15.01
N ALA A 41 -0.95 -11.84 15.71
CA ALA A 41 0.35 -11.60 15.08
C ALA A 41 0.92 -12.88 14.44
N LEU A 42 0.91 -14.00 15.17
CA LEU A 42 1.37 -15.29 14.67
C LEU A 42 0.48 -15.81 13.53
N CYS A 43 -0.83 -15.67 13.67
CA CYS A 43 -1.79 -16.10 12.66
C CYS A 43 -1.60 -15.30 11.35
N THR A 44 -1.39 -13.98 11.46
CA THR A 44 -1.07 -13.10 10.32
C THR A 44 0.27 -13.48 9.70
N PHE A 45 1.28 -13.78 10.51
CA PHE A 45 2.60 -14.19 10.03
C PHE A 45 2.57 -15.53 9.29
N LEU A 46 1.91 -16.54 9.85
CA LEU A 46 1.72 -17.84 9.20
C LEU A 46 0.89 -17.72 7.92
N GLY A 47 -0.20 -16.93 7.95
CA GLY A 47 -1.00 -16.61 6.78
C GLY A 47 -0.19 -15.93 5.68
N ALA A 48 0.69 -15.00 6.04
CA ALA A 48 1.60 -14.33 5.11
C ALA A 48 2.58 -15.34 4.49
N ILE A 49 3.21 -16.23 5.27
CA ILE A 49 4.11 -17.26 4.74
C ILE A 49 3.38 -18.21 3.79
N PHE A 50 2.19 -18.68 4.17
CA PHE A 50 1.41 -19.58 3.33
C PHE A 50 1.00 -18.91 2.02
N SER A 51 0.49 -17.68 2.10
CA SER A 51 0.11 -16.89 0.94
C SER A 51 1.31 -16.62 0.02
N CYS A 52 2.44 -16.23 0.60
CA CYS A 52 3.71 -16.00 -0.08
C CYS A 52 4.20 -17.25 -0.81
N THR A 53 4.20 -18.40 -0.14
CA THR A 53 4.57 -19.69 -0.73
C THR A 53 3.66 -20.05 -1.92
N ASN A 54 2.35 -19.83 -1.81
CA ASN A 54 1.41 -20.10 -2.89
C ASN A 54 1.61 -19.16 -4.09
N TYR A 55 1.83 -17.86 -3.84
CA TYR A 55 2.15 -16.90 -4.90
C TYR A 55 3.47 -17.24 -5.59
N PHE A 56 4.53 -17.51 -4.81
CA PHE A 56 5.83 -17.92 -5.37
C PHE A 56 5.71 -19.24 -6.15
N ARG A 57 4.93 -20.21 -5.66
CA ARG A 57 4.69 -21.46 -6.39
C ARG A 57 4.11 -21.17 -7.77
N VAL A 58 3.04 -20.36 -7.86
CA VAL A 58 2.41 -19.98 -9.14
C VAL A 58 3.37 -19.18 -10.04
N ILE A 59 4.21 -18.32 -9.47
CA ILE A 59 5.21 -17.54 -10.21
C ILE A 59 6.32 -18.45 -10.77
N PHE A 60 6.84 -19.39 -9.97
CA PHE A 60 7.94 -20.28 -10.36
C PHE A 60 7.50 -21.47 -11.23
N THR A 61 6.24 -21.90 -11.15
CA THR A 61 5.69 -22.94 -12.07
C THR A 61 5.26 -22.38 -13.43
N GLY A 62 5.45 -21.09 -13.69
CA GLY A 62 5.11 -20.43 -14.94
C GLY A 62 3.67 -19.93 -14.97
N GLY A 63 3.47 -18.72 -15.50
CA GLY A 63 2.14 -18.12 -15.64
C GLY A 63 1.23 -18.94 -16.56
N VAL A 64 -0.08 -18.79 -16.40
CA VAL A 64 -1.13 -19.56 -17.10
C VAL A 64 -1.24 -19.25 -18.62
N GLY A 65 -0.36 -18.41 -19.17
CA GLY A 65 -0.33 -18.00 -20.58
C GLY A 65 0.53 -18.92 -21.47
N LYS A 66 0.42 -18.71 -22.79
CA LYS A 66 1.26 -19.45 -23.77
C LYS A 66 2.74 -19.16 -23.47
N ASN A 67 3.53 -20.22 -23.32
CA ASN A 67 4.97 -20.23 -22.95
C ASN A 67 5.31 -19.93 -21.47
N GLY A 68 4.39 -20.11 -20.51
CA GLY A 68 4.67 -19.85 -19.09
C GLY A 68 4.69 -18.37 -18.72
N SER A 69 4.13 -17.52 -19.59
CA SER A 69 3.95 -16.08 -19.37
C SER A 69 2.64 -15.79 -18.64
N THR A 70 2.49 -14.58 -18.09
CA THR A 70 1.19 -14.09 -17.61
C THR A 70 0.20 -14.04 -18.79
N ILE A 71 -1.12 -14.18 -18.55
CA ILE A 71 -2.21 -14.14 -19.56
C ILE A 71 -2.16 -12.89 -20.48
N ALA A 72 -1.41 -11.85 -20.11
CA ALA A 72 -1.23 -10.60 -20.87
C ALA A 72 0.15 -10.44 -21.57
N GLY A 73 1.03 -11.45 -21.58
CA GLY A 73 2.32 -11.37 -22.29
C GLY A 73 3.37 -10.44 -21.65
N THR A 74 3.07 -9.85 -20.49
CA THR A 74 3.99 -9.00 -19.73
C THR A 74 4.78 -9.83 -18.72
N SER A 75 6.06 -9.47 -18.53
CA SER A 75 6.95 -10.08 -17.55
C SER A 75 6.28 -10.17 -16.17
N VAL A 76 6.13 -11.38 -15.64
CA VAL A 76 5.56 -11.69 -14.29
C VAL A 76 6.26 -10.93 -13.15
N LEU A 77 7.45 -10.38 -13.41
CA LEU A 77 8.36 -9.78 -12.44
C LEU A 77 8.31 -8.24 -12.38
N SER A 78 7.68 -7.57 -13.35
CA SER A 78 7.68 -6.09 -13.39
C SER A 78 7.16 -5.45 -12.08
N PRO A 79 6.08 -5.96 -11.44
CA PRO A 79 5.64 -5.50 -10.12
C PRO A 79 6.69 -5.54 -9.02
N VAL A 80 7.51 -6.59 -9.03
CA VAL A 80 8.52 -6.86 -8.00
C VAL A 80 9.62 -5.80 -8.05
N LEU A 81 9.96 -5.30 -9.24
CA LEU A 81 11.00 -4.29 -9.40
C LEU A 81 10.62 -2.94 -8.77
N HIS A 82 9.37 -2.51 -8.88
CA HIS A 82 8.93 -1.22 -8.32
C HIS A 82 8.74 -1.25 -6.81
N ILE A 83 8.22 -2.35 -6.27
CA ILE A 83 8.08 -2.51 -4.81
C ILE A 83 9.45 -2.77 -4.20
N GLY A 84 10.26 -3.62 -4.84
CA GLY A 84 11.63 -3.92 -4.40
C GLY A 84 12.53 -2.70 -4.38
N SER A 85 12.43 -1.81 -5.38
CA SER A 85 13.23 -0.59 -5.40
C SER A 85 12.91 0.34 -4.22
N VAL A 86 11.63 0.53 -3.86
CA VAL A 86 11.25 1.31 -2.67
C VAL A 86 11.78 0.71 -1.39
N ILE A 87 11.71 -0.63 -1.25
CA ILE A 87 12.22 -1.33 -0.06
C ILE A 87 13.74 -1.18 0.05
N ILE A 88 14.47 -1.33 -1.06
CA ILE A 88 15.93 -1.15 -1.09
C ILE A 88 16.30 0.29 -0.73
N LEU A 89 15.60 1.28 -1.30
CA LEU A 89 15.79 2.70 -0.97
C LEU A 89 15.56 2.98 0.52
N ALA A 90 14.49 2.45 1.10
CA ALA A 90 14.21 2.59 2.52
C ALA A 90 15.33 1.97 3.38
N MET A 91 15.73 0.73 3.08
CA MET A 91 16.80 0.03 3.82
C MET A 91 18.16 0.73 3.70
N MET A 92 18.49 1.26 2.52
CA MET A 92 19.72 2.01 2.29
C MET A 92 19.74 3.32 3.07
N ILE A 93 18.64 4.07 3.07
CA ILE A 93 18.49 5.32 3.82
C ILE A 93 18.57 5.05 5.33
N TYR A 94 17.98 3.95 5.81
CA TYR A 94 18.10 3.52 7.21
C TYR A 94 19.55 3.20 7.59
N LYS A 95 20.27 2.44 6.76
CA LYS A 95 21.65 2.02 7.06
C LYS A 95 22.67 3.17 6.99
N LYS A 96 22.41 4.19 6.18
CA LYS A 96 23.35 5.30 5.92
C LYS A 96 23.00 6.59 6.66
N SER A 97 21.84 6.67 7.32
CA SER A 97 21.42 7.86 8.08
C SER A 97 22.37 8.13 9.26
N ALA A 98 22.92 9.35 9.31
CA ALA A 98 23.78 9.79 10.42
C ALA A 98 22.97 10.19 11.65
N VAL A 99 21.71 10.60 11.45
CA VAL A 99 20.81 11.13 12.49
C VAL A 99 19.96 10.03 13.14
N GLN A 100 20.05 8.77 12.67
CA GLN A 100 19.17 7.66 13.07
C GLN A 100 17.69 8.06 12.96
N LEU A 101 17.29 8.57 11.79
CA LEU A 101 15.92 9.09 11.54
C LEU A 101 14.81 8.13 11.98
N PHE A 102 15.01 6.84 11.78
CA PHE A 102 14.04 5.81 12.16
C PHE A 102 13.88 5.67 13.69
N GLU A 103 14.96 5.82 14.46
CA GLU A 103 14.91 5.69 15.92
C GLU A 103 14.30 6.93 16.59
N LYS A 104 14.63 8.13 16.08
CA LYS A 104 14.09 9.38 16.64
C LYS A 104 12.66 9.67 16.18
N HIS A 105 12.33 9.41 14.93
CA HIS A 105 11.03 9.77 14.33
C HIS A 105 10.45 8.63 13.47
N PRO A 106 10.12 7.47 14.07
CA PRO A 106 9.65 6.29 13.34
C PRO A 106 8.36 6.56 12.57
N CYS A 107 7.42 7.32 13.16
CA CYS A 107 6.13 7.60 12.53
C CYS A 107 6.28 8.40 11.25
N LEU A 108 7.07 9.48 11.27
CA LEU A 108 7.28 10.35 10.11
C LEU A 108 7.94 9.59 8.96
N TYR A 109 8.95 8.77 9.29
CA TYR A 109 9.65 7.92 8.34
C TYR A 109 8.70 6.91 7.70
N ILE A 110 7.98 6.13 8.50
CA ILE A 110 7.03 5.12 8.00
C ILE A 110 5.94 5.76 7.14
N LEU A 111 5.48 6.96 7.50
CA LEU A 111 4.42 7.65 6.77
C LEU A 111 4.92 8.20 5.41
N ALA A 112 6.15 8.73 5.35
CA ALA A 112 6.77 9.19 4.10
C ALA A 112 6.96 8.06 3.09
N PHE A 113 7.62 6.96 3.50
CA PHE A 113 7.81 5.79 2.63
C PHE A 113 6.49 5.06 2.36
N GLY A 114 5.55 5.10 3.32
CA GLY A 114 4.21 4.57 3.19
C GLY A 114 3.42 5.24 2.07
N PHE A 115 3.46 6.57 1.95
CA PHE A 115 2.79 7.27 0.84
C PHE A 115 3.38 6.94 -0.52
N VAL A 116 4.71 6.85 -0.62
CA VAL A 116 5.39 6.42 -1.86
C VAL A 116 4.95 5.00 -2.25
N SER A 117 4.97 4.06 -1.29
CA SER A 117 4.54 2.69 -1.51
C SER A 117 3.05 2.59 -1.87
N ALA A 118 2.19 3.39 -1.25
CA ALA A 118 0.76 3.44 -1.54
C ALA A 118 0.49 3.92 -2.98
N LYS A 119 1.19 4.97 -3.45
CA LYS A 119 1.03 5.45 -4.83
C LYS A 119 1.43 4.38 -5.84
N ILE A 120 2.59 3.74 -5.64
CA ILE A 120 3.08 2.69 -6.54
C ILE A 120 2.12 1.50 -6.55
N THR A 121 1.63 1.09 -5.38
CA THR A 121 0.62 0.02 -5.27
C THR A 121 -0.66 0.37 -6.02
N ASN A 122 -1.18 1.59 -5.87
CA ASN A 122 -2.37 2.04 -6.60
C ASN A 122 -2.13 2.02 -8.12
N LYS A 123 -0.98 2.52 -8.58
CA LYS A 123 -0.59 2.45 -9.99
C LYS A 123 -0.50 1.03 -10.50
N LEU A 124 0.03 0.12 -9.68
CA LEU A 124 0.17 -1.28 -10.03
C LEU A 124 -1.18 -1.96 -10.21
N VAL A 125 -2.13 -1.71 -9.30
CA VAL A 125 -3.49 -2.22 -9.41
C VAL A 125 -4.16 -1.69 -10.67
N VAL A 126 -4.05 -0.38 -10.95
CA VAL A 126 -4.62 0.21 -12.18
C VAL A 126 -3.98 -0.40 -13.42
N ALA A 127 -2.66 -0.46 -13.51
CA ALA A 127 -1.93 -1.02 -14.65
C ALA A 127 -2.29 -2.50 -14.89
N HIS A 128 -2.42 -3.28 -13.80
CA HIS A 128 -2.86 -4.67 -13.88
C HIS A 128 -4.29 -4.80 -14.42
N MET A 129 -5.22 -3.95 -13.96
CA MET A 129 -6.61 -3.97 -14.43
C MET A 129 -6.75 -3.47 -15.87
N THR A 130 -6.00 -2.44 -16.28
CA THR A 130 -6.07 -1.84 -17.62
C THR A 130 -5.15 -2.50 -18.65
N LYS A 131 -4.36 -3.51 -18.24
CA LYS A 131 -3.32 -4.15 -19.05
C LYS A 131 -2.36 -3.13 -19.69
N SER A 132 -2.05 -2.06 -18.96
CA SER A 132 -1.16 -0.99 -19.45
C SER A 132 0.25 -1.17 -18.91
N GLU A 133 1.26 -0.80 -19.71
CA GLU A 133 2.64 -0.80 -19.26
C GLU A 133 2.86 0.32 -18.22
N MET A 134 3.54 0.00 -17.12
CA MET A 134 3.85 0.95 -16.07
C MET A 134 5.24 1.55 -16.31
N HIS A 135 5.31 2.86 -16.52
CA HIS A 135 6.58 3.55 -16.71
C HIS A 135 7.41 3.58 -15.42
N LEU A 136 8.71 3.29 -15.52
CA LEU A 136 9.58 3.04 -14.37
C LEU A 136 10.05 4.30 -13.64
N HIS A 137 10.14 5.42 -14.35
CA HIS A 137 10.39 6.72 -13.75
C HIS A 137 9.07 7.35 -13.30
N ASP A 138 8.73 7.13 -12.04
CA ASP A 138 7.63 7.83 -11.38
C ASP A 138 8.17 8.97 -10.53
N LEU A 139 7.46 10.09 -10.53
CA LEU A 139 7.68 11.23 -9.64
C LEU A 139 7.65 10.83 -8.15
N ALA A 140 7.05 9.67 -7.85
CA ALA A 140 7.03 9.05 -6.53
C ALA A 140 8.44 8.78 -5.96
N PHE A 141 9.44 8.54 -6.81
CA PHE A 141 10.83 8.29 -6.37
C PHE A 141 11.59 9.58 -6.04
N LEU A 142 11.04 10.76 -6.34
CA LEU A 142 11.71 12.04 -6.09
C LEU A 142 11.96 12.26 -4.59
N GLY A 143 10.99 11.94 -3.73
CA GLY A 143 11.12 12.07 -2.27
C GLY A 143 12.26 11.21 -1.69
N PRO A 144 12.22 9.88 -1.89
CA PRO A 144 13.32 8.98 -1.49
C PRO A 144 14.66 9.32 -2.16
N GLY A 145 14.63 9.78 -3.42
CA GLY A 145 15.82 10.19 -4.16
C GLY A 145 16.50 11.42 -3.57
N LEU A 146 15.73 12.41 -3.10
CA LEU A 146 16.25 13.59 -2.40
C LEU A 146 16.95 13.21 -1.10
N LEU A 147 16.37 12.31 -0.31
CA LEU A 147 16.99 11.78 0.92
C LEU A 147 18.29 11.01 0.61
N PHE A 148 18.29 10.21 -0.45
CA PHE A 148 19.49 9.48 -0.86
C PHE A 148 20.61 10.43 -1.32
N LEU A 149 20.27 11.48 -2.06
CA LEU A 149 21.22 12.46 -2.56
C LEU A 149 21.84 13.28 -1.41
N ASP A 150 21.03 13.70 -0.44
CA ASP A 150 21.50 14.42 0.75
C ASP A 150 22.46 13.57 1.60
N GLN A 151 22.17 12.28 1.77
CA GLN A 151 23.07 11.31 2.40
C GLN A 151 24.33 10.99 1.59
N TYR A 152 24.30 11.22 0.27
CA TYR A 152 25.50 11.10 -0.57
C TYR A 152 26.44 12.30 -0.37
N PHE A 153 25.88 13.50 -0.16
CA PHE A 153 26.63 14.72 0.15
C PHE A 153 26.98 14.89 1.64
N ASN A 154 26.99 13.79 2.41
CA ASN A 154 27.37 13.77 3.82
C ASN A 154 26.47 14.63 4.72
N SER A 155 25.16 14.69 4.40
CA SER A 155 24.12 15.42 5.14
C SER A 155 24.40 16.93 5.19
N PHE A 156 24.48 17.55 4.01
CA PHE A 156 24.64 19.01 3.87
C PHE A 156 23.39 19.76 4.36
N VAL A 157 22.20 19.16 4.21
CA VAL A 157 20.93 19.64 4.76
C VAL A 157 20.52 18.72 5.92
N ASP A 158 19.76 19.26 6.88
CA ASP A 158 19.23 18.44 7.98
C ASP A 158 18.29 17.35 7.45
N GLU A 159 18.69 16.09 7.64
CA GLU A 159 17.95 14.89 7.23
C GLU A 159 16.47 14.92 7.69
N TYR A 160 16.19 15.54 8.85
CA TYR A 160 14.83 15.68 9.37
C TYR A 160 13.97 16.62 8.52
N LEU A 161 14.54 17.74 8.09
CA LEU A 161 13.85 18.72 7.25
C LEU A 161 13.60 18.12 5.86
N VAL A 162 14.58 17.42 5.29
CA VAL A 162 14.44 16.72 4.01
C VAL A 162 13.35 15.64 4.11
N LEU A 163 13.24 14.92 5.23
CA LEU A 163 12.19 13.93 5.44
C LEU A 163 10.79 14.55 5.47
N TRP A 164 10.64 15.72 6.09
CA TRP A 164 9.38 16.49 6.06
C TRP A 164 9.03 16.97 4.64
N ILE A 165 10.01 17.49 3.89
CA ILE A 165 9.80 17.88 2.50
C ILE A 165 9.38 16.66 1.67
N ALA A 166 10.07 15.53 1.83
CA ALA A 166 9.73 14.28 1.14
C ALA A 166 8.31 13.82 1.48
N LEU A 167 7.89 13.87 2.74
CA LEU A 167 6.54 13.55 3.18
C LEU A 167 5.48 14.38 2.44
N ILE A 168 5.65 15.71 2.43
CA ILE A 168 4.68 16.64 1.83
C ILE A 168 4.60 16.43 0.31
N ILE A 169 5.75 16.27 -0.36
CA ILE A 169 5.80 15.99 -1.80
C ILE A 169 5.09 14.66 -2.10
N SER A 170 5.39 13.60 -1.36
CA SER A 170 4.78 12.28 -1.56
C SER A 170 3.28 12.28 -1.28
N LEU A 171 2.81 13.02 -0.27
CA LEU A 171 1.38 13.16 0.00
C LEU A 171 0.66 13.89 -1.13
N PHE A 172 1.20 15.04 -1.57
CA PHE A 172 0.59 15.81 -2.65
C PHE A 172 0.52 15.01 -3.96
N ASP A 173 1.60 14.31 -4.28
CA ASP A 173 1.70 13.45 -5.46
C ASP A 173 0.70 12.27 -5.39
N LEU A 174 0.54 11.63 -4.23
CA LEU A 174 -0.48 10.61 -4.02
C LEU A 174 -1.91 11.16 -4.19
N VAL A 175 -2.23 12.30 -3.58
CA VAL A 175 -3.56 12.91 -3.67
C VAL A 175 -3.87 13.31 -5.11
N ARG A 176 -2.93 13.94 -5.81
CA ARG A 176 -3.07 14.30 -7.23
C ARG A 176 -3.31 13.08 -8.10
N TYR A 177 -2.57 12.00 -7.85
CA TYR A 177 -2.77 10.73 -8.55
C TYR A 177 -4.17 10.16 -8.31
N CYS A 178 -4.60 10.05 -7.05
CA CYS A 178 -5.93 9.54 -6.70
C CYS A 178 -7.06 10.37 -7.32
N VAL A 179 -6.99 11.70 -7.23
CA VAL A 179 -8.00 12.60 -7.83
C VAL A 179 -8.04 12.44 -9.35
N SER A 180 -6.88 12.35 -10.01
CA SER A 180 -6.81 12.16 -11.46
C SER A 180 -7.45 10.84 -11.89
N VAL A 181 -7.13 9.74 -11.21
CA VAL A 181 -7.69 8.41 -11.52
C VAL A 181 -9.21 8.40 -11.29
N CYS A 182 -9.67 8.93 -10.15
CA CYS A 182 -11.10 9.04 -9.86
C CYS A 182 -11.83 9.86 -10.94
N ASN A 183 -11.30 11.00 -11.34
CA ASN A 183 -11.90 11.83 -12.39
C ASN A 183 -11.90 11.15 -13.76
N GLN A 184 -10.83 10.44 -14.13
CA GLN A 184 -10.78 9.69 -15.38
C GLN A 184 -11.84 8.59 -15.43
N ILE A 185 -11.95 7.79 -14.35
CA ILE A 185 -12.97 6.74 -14.24
C ILE A 185 -14.38 7.34 -14.28
N ALA A 186 -14.59 8.43 -13.55
CA ALA A 186 -15.88 9.13 -13.49
C ALA A 186 -16.33 9.67 -14.85
N CYS A 187 -15.42 10.32 -15.57
CA CYS A 187 -15.67 10.79 -16.93
C CYS A 187 -15.96 9.63 -17.88
N HIS A 188 -15.22 8.52 -17.78
CA HIS A 188 -15.41 7.35 -18.63
C HIS A 188 -16.74 6.63 -18.38
N LEU A 189 -17.15 6.47 -17.11
CA LEU A 189 -18.42 5.82 -16.74
C LEU A 189 -19.63 6.78 -16.71
N HIS A 190 -19.44 8.07 -17.01
CA HIS A 190 -20.45 9.13 -16.84
C HIS A 190 -21.08 9.19 -15.42
N ILE A 191 -20.31 8.85 -14.39
CA ILE A 191 -20.75 8.91 -12.98
C ILE A 191 -20.23 10.19 -12.36
N CYS A 192 -21.10 10.96 -11.70
CA CYS A 192 -20.66 12.10 -10.90
C CYS A 192 -20.12 11.61 -9.56
N VAL A 193 -18.80 11.61 -9.38
CA VAL A 193 -18.18 11.30 -8.07
C VAL A 193 -18.72 12.30 -7.05
N PHE A 194 -19.32 11.80 -5.96
CA PHE A 194 -19.89 12.59 -4.87
C PHE A 194 -21.09 13.50 -5.22
N LYS A 195 -21.79 13.28 -6.34
CA LYS A 195 -23.05 13.98 -6.64
C LYS A 195 -24.22 12.99 -6.67
N ILE A 196 -25.09 13.03 -5.65
CA ILE A 196 -26.37 12.32 -5.67
C ILE A 196 -27.25 13.03 -6.70
N LYS A 197 -27.68 12.33 -7.76
CA LYS A 197 -28.65 12.91 -8.70
C LYS A 197 -29.94 13.23 -7.92
N PRO A 198 -30.48 14.46 -8.00
CA PRO A 198 -31.80 14.72 -7.43
C PRO A 198 -32.82 13.84 -8.15
N TYR A 199 -33.74 13.28 -7.39
CA TYR A 199 -34.80 12.40 -7.90
C TYR A 199 -35.64 13.18 -8.92
N SER A 200 -35.59 12.81 -10.20
CA SER A 200 -36.48 13.38 -11.21
C SER A 200 -37.89 12.89 -10.93
N VAL A 201 -38.72 13.74 -10.34
CA VAL A 201 -40.17 13.52 -10.26
C VAL A 201 -40.69 13.45 -11.70
N ALA A 202 -41.18 12.27 -12.10
CA ALA A 202 -41.82 12.06 -13.38
C ALA A 202 -42.99 13.04 -13.52
N ARG A 203 -42.94 13.90 -14.55
CA ARG A 203 -44.06 14.77 -14.93
C ARG A 203 -45.19 13.88 -15.45
N PRO A 204 -46.45 14.03 -15.00
CA PRO A 204 -47.57 13.34 -15.61
C PRO A 204 -47.73 13.84 -17.05
N SER A 205 -47.88 12.91 -17.99
CA SER A 205 -48.27 13.20 -19.37
C SER A 205 -49.63 13.92 -19.39
N PRO A 206 -49.78 15.05 -20.12
CA PRO A 206 -51.10 15.64 -20.32
C PRO A 206 -51.92 14.71 -21.22
N HIS A 207 -53.18 14.50 -20.81
CA HIS A 207 -54.21 13.72 -21.49
C HIS A 207 -54.54 14.26 -22.89
#